data_AF-A0A9W4SG71-F1
#
_entry.id   AF-A0A9W4SG71-F1
#
_cell.length_a   1.000
_cell.length_b   1.000
_cell.length_c   1.000
_cell.angle_alpha   90.00
_cell.angle_beta   90.00
_cell.angle_gamma   90.00
#
_symmetry.space_group_name_H-M   'P 1'
#
loop_
_entity.id
_entity.type
_entity.pdbx_description
1 polymer ?
#
loop_
_entity_poly.entity_id
_entity_poly.type
_entity_poly.pdbx_seq_one_letter_code
_entity_poly.pdbx_strand_id
1 'polypeptide(L)'
;MSNNKIVGPDTSGMPYFTLTANLTPQELASASTALLDAVNSRPKLTQAYRMEVKFLQNSAEFRICLDTVVWYDCYLRVDPDLNKVVEMARKYISTTRREIPPDEDGPFVIDYQEIEKEKAYIRCTRPHNIKNPESKCKYDHPTLICNGNVITRDGRETTCNYYFPSKLTVQELSTKEFVILLRREPIRELLMLPLPIKNKDNFNHFDNETLVKNSDFWSDLLKQQQSLTFYSIALNYGRWETQQSHDKYAQACHAHVHLYFNRETWESLKNIVKSREIIAKMNARKYPGPNYLLKDCMELEQQRLQSAEHQNMLNINNSLVNTINNNFNSLINTINNNNNTLVNAIEKLSKKLDV
;
A
#
# COMPACT_ATOMS: atom_id res chain seq x y z
N MET A 1 23.56 -6.21 19.63
CA MET A 1 22.13 -6.07 19.30
C MET A 1 21.83 -4.58 19.21
N SER A 2 21.72 -4.05 18.00
CA SER A 2 21.27 -2.67 17.79
C SER A 2 19.82 -2.57 18.28
N ASN A 3 19.57 -1.62 19.18
CA ASN A 3 18.25 -1.41 19.76
C ASN A 3 17.41 -0.61 18.75
N ASN A 4 17.04 -1.25 17.63
CA ASN A 4 16.29 -0.61 16.57
C ASN A 4 14.86 -0.37 17.07
N LYS A 5 14.59 0.87 17.48
CA LYS A 5 13.29 1.26 18.04
C LYS A 5 12.27 1.41 16.92
N ILE A 6 11.24 0.58 16.94
CA ILE A 6 10.08 0.73 16.05
C ILE A 6 9.33 2.01 16.41
N VAL A 7 9.06 2.85 15.42
CA VAL A 7 8.16 4.00 15.55
C VAL A 7 6.84 3.65 14.87
N GLY A 8 5.78 3.56 15.67
CA GLY A 8 4.44 3.18 15.19
C GLY A 8 3.50 4.37 14.94
N PRO A 9 2.25 4.08 14.54
CA PRO A 9 1.24 5.11 14.25
C PRO A 9 0.89 5.99 15.45
N ASP A 10 0.86 5.42 16.67
CA ASP A 10 0.56 6.15 17.91
C ASP A 10 1.58 7.26 18.20
N THR A 11 2.83 7.07 17.76
CA THR A 11 3.93 8.02 17.99
C THR A 11 4.09 9.01 16.85
N SER A 12 3.97 8.52 15.60
CA SER A 12 4.21 9.35 14.41
C SER A 12 2.98 10.14 13.95
N GLY A 13 1.77 9.72 14.34
CA GLY A 13 0.53 10.23 13.79
C GLY A 13 0.34 9.90 12.30
N MET A 14 1.11 8.93 11.79
CA MET A 14 1.10 8.50 10.38
C MET A 14 0.65 7.04 10.29
N PRO A 15 0.14 6.56 9.14
CA PRO A 15 -0.31 5.18 8.95
C PRO A 15 0.86 4.17 8.81
N TYR A 16 1.93 4.35 9.58
CA TYR A 16 3.20 3.65 9.40
C TYR A 16 3.77 3.05 10.68
N PHE A 17 4.35 1.86 10.54
CA PHE A 17 5.44 1.41 11.41
C PHE A 17 6.75 1.60 10.66
N THR A 18 7.77 2.15 11.32
CA THR A 18 9.08 2.41 10.69
C THR A 18 10.22 1.94 11.57
N LEU A 19 11.30 1.51 10.92
CA LEU A 19 12.52 1.04 11.55
C LEU A 19 13.69 1.14 10.55
N THR A 20 14.89 1.41 11.04
CA THR A 20 16.12 1.40 10.22
C THR A 20 17.00 0.24 10.67
N ALA A 21 17.68 -0.41 9.73
CA ALA A 21 18.64 -1.48 10.00
C ALA A 21 19.89 -1.35 9.14
N ASN A 22 21.01 -1.93 9.55
CA ASN A 22 22.20 -2.00 8.70
C ASN A 22 21.96 -3.02 7.57
N LEU A 23 22.73 -2.88 6.49
CA LEU A 23 22.68 -3.78 5.32
C LEU A 23 23.39 -5.12 5.59
N THR A 24 23.07 -5.78 6.70
CA THR A 24 23.49 -7.16 6.96
C THR A 24 22.29 -8.09 6.90
N PRO A 25 22.40 -9.30 6.30
CA PRO A 25 21.26 -10.19 6.12
C PRO A 25 20.50 -10.51 7.43
N GLN A 26 21.22 -10.69 8.54
CA GLN A 26 20.64 -10.97 9.85
C GLN A 26 19.88 -9.78 10.43
N GLU A 27 20.41 -8.55 10.29
CA GLU A 27 19.71 -7.36 10.78
C GLU A 27 18.47 -7.05 9.94
N LEU A 28 18.52 -7.24 8.62
CA LEU A 28 17.36 -7.06 7.74
C LEU A 28 16.25 -8.08 8.05
N ALA A 29 16.60 -9.37 8.25
CA ALA A 29 15.65 -10.38 8.69
C ALA A 29 15.03 -10.06 10.07
N SER A 30 15.85 -9.58 11.01
CA SER A 30 15.40 -9.19 12.35
C SER A 30 14.48 -7.96 12.28
N ALA A 31 14.79 -6.99 11.43
CA ALA A 31 13.96 -5.81 11.17
C ALA A 31 12.59 -6.18 10.62
N SER A 32 12.55 -7.04 9.58
CA SER A 32 11.30 -7.57 9.04
C SER A 32 10.49 -8.30 10.11
N THR A 33 11.12 -9.17 10.88
CA THR A 33 10.46 -9.91 11.97
C THR A 33 9.83 -8.96 12.98
N ALA A 34 10.60 -8.00 13.49
CA ALA A 34 10.13 -7.06 14.51
C ALA A 34 8.95 -6.21 14.01
N LEU A 35 8.97 -5.77 12.75
CA LEU A 35 7.87 -5.01 12.16
C LEU A 35 6.62 -5.86 11.91
N LEU A 36 6.78 -7.10 11.43
CA LEU A 36 5.64 -8.01 11.27
C LEU A 36 5.01 -8.34 12.61
N ASP A 37 5.81 -8.59 13.65
CA ASP A 37 5.31 -8.84 15.01
C ASP A 37 4.55 -7.62 15.56
N ALA A 38 5.03 -6.41 15.29
CA ALA A 38 4.35 -5.18 15.69
C ALA A 38 2.95 -5.05 15.05
N VAL A 39 2.80 -5.39 13.78
CA VAL A 39 1.50 -5.39 13.09
C VAL A 39 0.62 -6.54 13.58
N ASN A 40 1.17 -7.74 13.71
CA ASN A 40 0.45 -8.94 14.15
C ASN A 40 -0.07 -8.82 15.59
N SER A 41 0.60 -8.02 16.44
CA SER A 41 0.10 -7.68 17.78
C SER A 41 -1.23 -6.91 17.76
N ARG A 42 -1.66 -6.38 16.60
CA ARG A 42 -2.89 -5.63 16.41
C ARG A 42 -3.73 -6.26 15.28
N PRO A 43 -4.55 -7.28 15.55
CA PRO A 43 -5.25 -8.07 14.52
C PRO A 43 -6.11 -7.27 13.54
N LYS A 44 -6.62 -6.08 13.93
CA LYS A 44 -7.37 -5.22 13.01
C LYS A 44 -6.53 -4.70 11.84
N LEU A 45 -5.20 -4.64 11.99
CA LEU A 45 -4.27 -4.09 11.02
C LEU A 45 -3.74 -5.12 10.02
N THR A 46 -3.95 -6.42 10.28
CA THR A 46 -3.45 -7.51 9.43
C THR A 46 -4.32 -7.73 8.18
N GLN A 47 -5.45 -7.03 8.06
CA GLN A 47 -6.36 -7.17 6.92
C GLN A 47 -5.68 -6.81 5.59
N ALA A 48 -4.89 -5.73 5.57
CA ALA A 48 -4.12 -5.30 4.41
C ALA A 48 -3.00 -4.36 4.86
N TYR A 49 -1.77 -4.68 4.50
CA TYR A 49 -0.61 -3.83 4.72
C TYR A 49 0.50 -4.17 3.73
N ARG A 50 1.49 -3.29 3.60
CA ARG A 50 2.65 -3.47 2.73
C ARG A 50 3.92 -3.17 3.48
N MET A 51 4.91 -4.06 3.39
CA MET A 51 6.27 -3.75 3.82
C MET A 51 7.01 -3.13 2.63
N GLU A 52 7.60 -1.97 2.83
CA GLU A 52 8.48 -1.28 1.89
C GLU A 52 9.87 -1.17 2.52
N VAL A 53 10.91 -1.46 1.72
CA VAL A 53 12.30 -1.40 2.17
C VAL A 53 13.11 -0.59 1.18
N LYS A 54 13.52 0.61 1.62
CA LYS A 54 14.34 1.51 0.83
C LYS A 54 15.81 1.30 1.17
N PHE A 55 16.63 1.03 0.15
CA PHE A 55 18.07 0.86 0.32
C PHE A 55 18.76 2.22 0.30
N LEU A 56 19.52 2.51 1.35
CA LEU A 56 20.40 3.67 1.46
C LEU A 56 21.86 3.20 1.31
N GLN A 57 22.81 4.13 1.40
CA GLN A 57 24.23 3.81 1.19
C GLN A 57 24.76 2.73 2.14
N ASN A 58 24.41 2.81 3.44
CA ASN A 58 24.93 1.92 4.49
C ASN A 58 23.83 1.27 5.33
N SER A 59 22.57 1.56 5.04
CA SER A 59 21.42 1.11 5.83
C SER A 59 20.21 0.86 4.94
N ALA A 60 19.17 0.24 5.50
CA ALA A 60 17.86 0.15 4.90
C ALA A 60 16.81 0.78 5.82
N GLU A 61 15.92 1.56 5.22
CA GLU A 61 14.73 2.09 5.88
C GLU A 61 13.55 1.16 5.59
N PHE A 62 13.00 0.58 6.65
CA PHE A 62 11.79 -0.23 6.58
C PHE A 62 10.58 0.61 6.96
N ARG A 63 9.49 0.39 6.22
CA ARG A 63 8.20 0.99 6.48
C ARG A 63 7.12 -0.06 6.26
N ILE A 64 6.27 -0.32 7.26
CA ILE A 64 4.99 -0.96 7.01
C ILE A 64 3.93 0.12 6.79
N CYS A 65 3.41 0.17 5.56
CA CYS A 65 2.27 0.96 5.14
C CYS A 65 0.98 0.22 5.48
N LEU A 66 0.19 0.76 6.42
CA LEU A 66 -1.12 0.25 6.75
C LEU A 66 -2.15 0.67 5.69
N ASP A 67 -3.21 -0.11 5.55
CA ASP A 67 -4.44 0.38 4.93
C ASP A 67 -4.90 1.66 5.63
N THR A 68 -4.94 2.78 4.89
CA THR A 68 -5.23 4.10 5.42
C THR A 68 -6.65 4.23 5.95
N VAL A 69 -7.62 3.50 5.37
CA VAL A 69 -9.00 3.46 5.87
C VAL A 69 -9.07 2.73 7.19
N VAL A 70 -8.39 1.57 7.30
CA VAL A 70 -8.32 0.80 8.55
C VAL A 70 -7.56 1.59 9.62
N TRP A 71 -6.46 2.26 9.26
CA TRP A 71 -5.74 3.14 10.16
C TRP A 71 -6.65 4.26 10.69
N TYR A 72 -7.37 4.94 9.80
CA TYR A 72 -8.33 5.98 10.19
C TYR A 72 -9.38 5.44 11.18
N ASP A 73 -9.98 4.29 10.86
CA ASP A 73 -11.03 3.69 11.69
C ASP A 73 -10.51 3.17 13.04
N CYS A 74 -9.26 2.71 13.11
CA CYS A 74 -8.69 2.12 14.33
C CYS A 74 -7.97 3.13 15.24
N TYR A 75 -7.32 4.14 14.66
CA TYR A 75 -6.43 5.06 15.39
C TYR A 75 -7.00 6.47 15.50
N LEU A 76 -7.66 6.97 14.45
CA LEU A 76 -8.14 8.34 14.46
C LEU A 76 -9.57 8.40 14.99
N ARG A 77 -10.48 7.57 14.47
CA ARG A 77 -11.91 7.62 14.83
C ARG A 77 -12.20 7.33 16.32
N VAL A 78 -11.23 6.78 17.05
CA VAL A 78 -11.35 6.57 18.50
C VAL A 78 -11.12 7.86 19.31
N ASP A 79 -10.53 8.90 18.71
CA ASP A 79 -10.40 10.22 19.34
C ASP A 79 -11.76 10.93 19.30
N PRO A 80 -12.28 11.41 20.45
CA PRO A 80 -13.55 12.11 20.49
C PRO A 80 -13.52 13.48 19.79
N ASP A 81 -12.33 14.05 19.57
CA ASP A 81 -12.17 15.33 18.87
C ASP A 81 -12.08 15.10 17.35
N LEU A 82 -13.24 15.21 16.69
CA LEU A 82 -13.35 15.10 15.24
C LEU A 82 -12.46 16.11 14.49
N ASN A 83 -12.23 17.30 15.03
CA ASN A 83 -11.42 18.32 14.37
C ASN A 83 -9.96 17.87 14.30
N LYS A 84 -9.43 17.37 15.42
CA LYS A 84 -8.08 16.82 15.49
C LYS A 84 -7.90 15.60 14.58
N VAL A 85 -8.91 14.73 14.50
CA VAL A 85 -8.93 13.57 13.58
C VAL A 85 -8.81 14.02 12.13
N VAL A 86 -9.64 14.98 11.71
CA VAL A 86 -9.63 15.55 10.36
C VAL A 86 -8.27 16.20 10.07
N GLU A 87 -7.73 16.97 11.00
CA GLU A 87 -6.43 17.64 10.84
C GLU A 87 -5.30 16.63 10.63
N MET A 88 -5.24 15.55 11.43
CA MET A 88 -4.23 14.51 11.30
C MET A 88 -4.29 13.78 9.95
N ALA A 89 -5.48 13.35 9.53
CA ALA A 89 -5.68 12.70 8.24
C ALA A 89 -5.33 13.62 7.06
N ARG A 90 -5.74 14.90 7.13
CA ARG A 90 -5.46 15.90 6.11
C ARG A 90 -3.97 16.24 6.03
N LYS A 91 -3.28 16.31 7.18
CA LYS A 91 -1.83 16.49 7.26
C LYS A 91 -1.08 15.34 6.60
N TYR A 92 -1.50 14.10 6.85
CA TYR A 92 -0.95 12.91 6.18
C TYR A 92 -1.02 13.05 4.66
N ILE A 93 -2.22 13.26 4.09
CA ILE A 93 -2.43 13.41 2.64
C ILE A 93 -1.59 14.55 2.06
N SER A 94 -1.57 15.70 2.73
CA SER A 94 -0.86 16.89 2.25
C SER A 94 0.66 16.71 2.28
N THR A 95 1.17 15.94 3.24
CA THR A 95 2.60 15.62 3.36
C THR A 95 2.99 14.63 2.27
N THR A 96 2.25 13.53 2.13
CA THR A 96 2.50 12.49 1.12
C THR A 96 2.47 13.06 -0.29
N ARG A 97 1.47 13.87 -0.65
CA ARG A 97 1.39 14.50 -1.98
C ARG A 97 2.53 15.46 -2.27
N ARG A 98 3.11 16.09 -1.25
CA ARG A 98 4.23 17.03 -1.41
C ARG A 98 5.55 16.32 -1.65
N GLU A 99 5.73 15.15 -1.06
CA GLU A 99 6.94 14.33 -1.18
C GLU A 99 7.03 13.59 -2.51
N ILE A 100 5.90 13.42 -3.20
CA ILE A 100 5.81 12.65 -4.45
C ILE A 100 5.96 13.60 -5.63
N PRO A 101 7.00 13.45 -6.48
CA PRO A 101 7.16 14.28 -7.67
C PRO A 101 5.95 14.16 -8.61
N PRO A 102 5.52 15.25 -9.27
CA PRO A 102 4.41 15.22 -10.24
C PRO A 102 4.63 14.21 -11.38
N ASP A 103 5.88 13.94 -11.74
CA ASP A 103 6.23 12.98 -12.79
C ASP A 103 5.96 11.51 -12.39
N GLU A 104 5.76 11.24 -11.10
CA GLU A 104 5.33 9.94 -10.55
C GLU A 104 3.81 9.83 -10.40
N ASP A 105 3.07 10.90 -10.71
CA ASP A 105 1.60 10.95 -10.78
C ASP A 105 1.08 10.35 -12.09
N GLY A 106 1.49 9.11 -12.36
CA GLY A 106 0.99 8.33 -13.48
C GLY A 106 -0.40 7.73 -13.15
N PRO A 107 -1.31 7.61 -14.13
CA PRO A 107 -2.63 7.03 -13.88
C PRO A 107 -2.51 5.63 -13.29
N PHE A 108 -3.30 5.36 -12.24
CA PHE A 108 -3.37 4.07 -11.53
C PHE A 108 -3.91 2.93 -12.40
N VAL A 109 -4.56 3.28 -13.51
CA VAL A 109 -5.11 2.41 -14.53
C VAL A 109 -4.65 2.98 -15.86
N ILE A 110 -3.86 2.22 -16.62
CA ILE A 110 -3.58 2.55 -18.02
C ILE A 110 -4.42 1.60 -18.84
N ASP A 111 -5.23 2.18 -19.72
CA ASP A 111 -5.96 1.43 -20.72
C ASP A 111 -4.95 1.02 -21.81
N TYR A 112 -4.43 -0.20 -21.71
CA TYR A 112 -3.51 -0.72 -22.70
C TYR A 112 -4.35 -1.03 -23.95
N GLN A 113 -4.21 -0.18 -24.99
CA GLN A 113 -5.05 -0.24 -26.20
C GLN A 113 -4.88 -1.55 -26.98
N GLU A 114 -3.71 -2.19 -26.87
CA GLU A 114 -3.57 -3.56 -27.28
C GLU A 114 -4.06 -4.42 -26.14
N ILE A 115 -5.22 -5.05 -26.28
CA ILE A 115 -5.58 -6.18 -25.42
C ILE A 115 -4.42 -7.16 -25.59
N GLU A 116 -3.44 -7.20 -24.68
CA GLU A 116 -2.53 -8.31 -24.58
C GLU A 116 -3.41 -9.44 -24.06
N LYS A 117 -4.14 -10.03 -25.01
CA LYS A 117 -5.30 -10.89 -24.80
C LYS A 117 -4.92 -11.80 -23.67
N GLU A 118 -5.73 -11.80 -22.61
CA GLU A 118 -5.67 -12.59 -21.37
C GLU A 118 -5.03 -13.98 -21.51
N LYS A 119 -5.03 -14.53 -22.73
CA LYS A 119 -4.33 -15.69 -23.27
C LYS A 119 -2.85 -15.84 -22.89
N ALA A 120 -2.02 -14.77 -22.83
CA ALA A 120 -0.65 -14.89 -22.30
C ALA A 120 -0.60 -15.24 -20.79
N TYR A 121 -1.74 -15.12 -20.11
CA TYR A 121 -1.98 -15.44 -18.71
C TYR A 121 -3.00 -16.58 -18.54
N ILE A 122 -3.33 -17.28 -19.62
CA ILE A 122 -4.16 -18.47 -19.55
C ILE A 122 -3.25 -19.61 -19.97
N ARG A 123 -2.90 -20.45 -19.01
CA ARG A 123 -2.22 -21.71 -19.25
C ARG A 123 -2.97 -22.49 -20.33
N CYS A 124 -2.27 -22.84 -21.38
CA CYS A 124 -2.78 -23.75 -22.39
C CYS A 124 -2.93 -25.15 -21.79
N THR A 125 -4.10 -25.74 -21.92
CA THR A 125 -4.37 -27.14 -21.55
C THR A 125 -4.47 -28.04 -22.78
N ARG A 126 -4.29 -27.49 -23.99
CA ARG A 126 -4.47 -28.22 -25.24
C ARG A 126 -3.21 -29.03 -25.58
N PRO A 127 -3.36 -30.25 -26.09
CA PRO A 127 -2.25 -31.01 -26.65
C PRO A 127 -1.76 -30.35 -27.96
N HIS A 128 -0.45 -30.30 -28.14
CA HIS A 128 0.20 -29.76 -29.34
C HIS A 128 0.71 -30.89 -30.24
N ASN A 129 0.69 -30.64 -31.55
CA ASN A 129 1.16 -31.60 -32.55
C ASN A 129 1.89 -30.86 -33.69
N ILE A 130 2.42 -31.61 -34.65
CA ILE A 130 3.22 -31.06 -35.77
C ILE A 130 2.44 -30.00 -36.57
N LYS A 131 1.11 -30.13 -36.67
CA LYS A 131 0.24 -29.17 -37.40
C LYS A 131 -0.06 -27.91 -36.57
N ASN A 132 -0.03 -28.01 -35.24
CA ASN A 132 -0.26 -26.92 -34.28
C ASN A 132 0.84 -26.90 -33.20
N PRO A 133 2.07 -26.48 -33.54
CA PRO A 133 3.18 -26.47 -32.60
C PRO A 133 2.95 -25.46 -31.47
N GLU A 134 3.55 -25.74 -30.32
CA GLU A 134 3.50 -24.90 -29.11
C GLU A 134 3.95 -23.46 -29.37
N SER A 135 4.96 -23.27 -30.23
CA SER A 135 5.47 -21.96 -30.64
C SER A 135 4.44 -21.07 -31.36
N LYS A 136 3.38 -21.67 -31.91
CA LYS A 136 2.26 -20.94 -32.53
C LYS A 136 1.05 -20.82 -31.59
N CYS A 137 1.16 -21.31 -30.36
CA CYS A 137 0.08 -21.24 -29.39
C CYS A 137 -0.07 -19.81 -28.84
N LYS A 138 -1.30 -19.30 -28.95
CA LYS A 138 -1.66 -18.00 -28.35
C LYS A 138 -1.64 -18.02 -26.81
N TYR A 139 -1.81 -19.20 -26.22
CA TYR A 139 -1.83 -19.41 -24.77
C TYR A 139 -0.43 -19.62 -24.20
N ASP A 140 -0.26 -19.45 -22.90
CA ASP A 140 1.02 -19.67 -22.25
C ASP A 140 1.26 -21.14 -21.91
N HIS A 141 2.51 -21.57 -22.04
CA HIS A 141 2.97 -22.91 -21.68
C HIS A 141 4.02 -22.76 -20.59
N PRO A 142 3.59 -22.68 -19.32
CA PRO A 142 4.51 -22.44 -18.22
C PRO A 142 5.42 -23.65 -18.04
N THR A 143 6.73 -23.41 -18.08
CA THR A 143 7.75 -24.42 -17.77
C THR A 143 7.97 -24.55 -16.27
N LEU A 144 7.62 -23.51 -15.51
CA LEU A 144 7.78 -23.43 -14.07
C LEU A 144 6.41 -23.40 -13.39
N ILE A 145 6.18 -24.41 -12.56
CA ILE A 145 4.98 -24.56 -11.75
C ILE A 145 5.46 -24.88 -10.34
N CYS A 146 5.03 -24.07 -9.38
CA CYS A 146 5.24 -24.34 -7.97
C CYS A 146 4.39 -25.56 -7.57
N ASN A 147 4.96 -26.47 -6.78
CA ASN A 147 4.25 -27.63 -6.23
C ASN A 147 4.44 -27.71 -4.71
N GLY A 148 4.71 -26.58 -4.06
CA GLY A 148 4.83 -26.50 -2.60
C GLY A 148 3.52 -26.86 -1.91
N ASN A 149 3.61 -27.42 -0.71
CA ASN A 149 2.47 -27.62 0.18
C ASN A 149 2.01 -26.28 0.73
N VAL A 150 0.70 -26.03 0.70
CA VAL A 150 0.05 -24.81 1.20
C VAL A 150 -1.22 -25.16 1.96
N ILE A 151 -1.65 -24.25 2.85
CA ILE A 151 -2.91 -24.38 3.60
C ILE A 151 -3.92 -23.37 3.05
N THR A 152 -5.13 -23.82 2.75
CA THR A 152 -6.23 -22.99 2.25
C THR A 152 -6.93 -22.21 3.35
N ARG A 153 -7.82 -21.27 2.97
CA ARG A 153 -8.60 -20.44 3.92
C ARG A 153 -9.38 -21.20 4.98
N ASP A 154 -9.83 -22.39 4.63
CA ASP A 154 -10.60 -23.29 5.48
C ASP A 154 -9.74 -24.36 6.17
N GLY A 155 -8.41 -24.20 6.17
CA GLY A 155 -7.48 -25.05 6.92
C GLY A 155 -7.13 -26.39 6.25
N ARG A 156 -7.45 -26.58 4.97
CA ARG A 156 -7.10 -27.80 4.23
C ARG A 156 -5.70 -27.69 3.64
N GLU A 157 -4.93 -28.77 3.75
CA GLU A 157 -3.67 -28.90 3.02
C GLU A 157 -3.95 -29.14 1.54
N THR A 158 -3.21 -28.45 0.68
CA THR A 158 -3.25 -28.63 -0.77
C THR A 158 -1.89 -28.33 -1.38
N THR A 159 -1.78 -28.50 -2.69
CA THR A 159 -0.57 -28.22 -3.45
C THR A 159 -0.73 -26.88 -4.14
N CYS A 160 0.25 -25.99 -3.96
CA CYS A 160 0.39 -24.78 -4.75
C CYS A 160 0.36 -25.16 -6.23
N ASN A 161 -0.36 -24.40 -7.04
CA ASN A 161 -0.44 -24.59 -8.49
C ASN A 161 -0.06 -23.30 -9.23
N TYR A 162 0.62 -22.38 -8.52
CA TYR A 162 1.10 -21.14 -9.10
C TYR A 162 2.06 -21.45 -10.24
N TYR A 163 1.76 -20.94 -11.42
CA TYR A 163 2.60 -21.09 -12.59
C TYR A 163 3.15 -19.72 -12.99
N PHE A 164 4.41 -19.74 -13.41
CA PHE A 164 5.13 -18.54 -13.80
C PHE A 164 4.88 -18.34 -15.30
N PRO A 165 4.25 -17.22 -15.74
CA PRO A 165 3.97 -17.03 -17.15
C PRO A 165 5.27 -16.94 -17.94
N SER A 166 5.52 -17.92 -18.82
CA SER A 166 6.79 -18.02 -19.55
C SER A 166 7.03 -16.76 -20.39
N LYS A 167 5.98 -16.19 -20.97
CA LYS A 167 6.02 -14.97 -21.80
C LYS A 167 6.38 -13.68 -21.03
N LEU A 168 6.38 -13.71 -19.70
CA LEU A 168 6.71 -12.55 -18.86
C LEU A 168 8.00 -12.73 -18.09
N THR A 169 8.63 -13.90 -18.20
CA THR A 169 9.89 -14.17 -17.56
C THR A 169 11.00 -13.39 -18.24
N VAL A 170 11.72 -12.58 -17.45
CA VAL A 170 12.93 -11.90 -17.88
C VAL A 170 14.11 -12.79 -17.50
N GLN A 171 14.46 -13.71 -18.40
CA GLN A 171 15.47 -14.75 -18.13
C GLN A 171 16.83 -14.15 -17.80
N GLU A 172 17.21 -13.06 -18.46
CA GLU A 172 18.50 -12.39 -18.29
C GLU A 172 18.68 -11.75 -16.91
N LEU A 173 17.58 -11.47 -16.22
CA LEU A 173 17.60 -10.91 -14.85
C LEU A 173 17.35 -11.99 -13.78
N SER A 174 16.95 -13.20 -14.19
CA SER A 174 16.65 -14.31 -13.29
C SER A 174 17.94 -15.02 -12.84
N THR A 175 17.87 -15.73 -11.72
CA THR A 175 18.98 -16.53 -11.17
C THR A 175 18.55 -17.95 -10.86
N LYS A 176 19.49 -18.75 -10.35
CA LYS A 176 19.21 -20.12 -9.90
C LYS A 176 18.24 -20.17 -8.71
N GLU A 177 18.07 -19.08 -7.98
CA GLU A 177 17.24 -19.02 -6.78
C GLU A 177 15.97 -18.20 -6.96
N PHE A 178 15.94 -17.27 -7.93
CA PHE A 178 14.82 -16.36 -8.15
C PHE A 178 14.49 -16.19 -9.63
N VAL A 179 13.20 -16.11 -9.93
CA VAL A 179 12.66 -15.74 -11.23
C VAL A 179 12.25 -14.28 -11.20
N ILE A 180 12.65 -13.53 -12.23
CA ILE A 180 12.19 -12.15 -12.46
C ILE A 180 11.08 -12.17 -13.50
N LEU A 181 9.91 -11.64 -13.14
CA LEU A 181 8.73 -11.56 -13.98
C LEU A 181 8.30 -10.10 -14.20
N LEU A 182 7.79 -9.78 -15.37
CA LEU A 182 6.99 -8.56 -15.57
C LEU A 182 5.62 -8.73 -14.88
N ARG A 183 5.23 -7.77 -14.02
CA ARG A 183 3.90 -7.75 -13.41
C ARG A 183 2.81 -7.43 -14.44
N ARG A 184 1.66 -8.10 -14.34
CA ARG A 184 0.45 -7.90 -15.16
C ARG A 184 -0.08 -6.46 -15.16
N GLU A 185 -0.79 -6.18 -16.25
CA GLU A 185 -1.20 -4.91 -16.83
C GLU A 185 -1.79 -3.77 -15.97
N PRO A 186 -1.54 -2.52 -16.42
CA PRO A 186 -0.43 -2.18 -17.31
C PRO A 186 0.88 -2.69 -16.70
N ILE A 187 1.88 -3.04 -17.50
CA ILE A 187 3.11 -3.61 -16.96
C ILE A 187 3.73 -2.56 -16.04
N ARG A 188 3.60 -2.80 -14.73
CA ARG A 188 3.92 -1.77 -13.73
C ARG A 188 5.34 -1.94 -13.26
N GLU A 189 5.80 -3.15 -13.02
CA GLU A 189 7.05 -3.35 -12.28
C GLU A 189 7.59 -4.75 -12.54
N LEU A 190 8.79 -5.01 -12.04
CA LEU A 190 9.35 -6.34 -11.98
C LEU A 190 9.01 -6.97 -10.63
N LEU A 191 8.66 -8.25 -10.68
CA LEU A 191 8.49 -9.10 -9.51
C LEU A 191 9.68 -10.05 -9.44
N MET A 192 10.27 -10.18 -8.25
CA MET A 192 11.20 -11.25 -7.92
C MET A 192 10.49 -12.29 -7.06
N LEU A 193 10.54 -13.54 -7.52
CA LEU A 193 9.85 -14.67 -6.92
C LEU A 193 10.84 -15.80 -6.67
N PRO A 194 10.76 -16.54 -5.56
CA PRO A 194 11.57 -17.75 -5.36
C PRO A 194 11.38 -18.74 -6.51
N LEU A 195 12.45 -19.29 -7.07
CA LEU A 195 12.36 -20.32 -8.11
C LEU A 195 11.91 -21.65 -7.49
N PRO A 196 10.86 -22.32 -8.00
CA PRO A 196 10.50 -23.63 -7.49
C PRO A 196 11.58 -24.68 -7.80
N ILE A 197 12.10 -25.36 -6.78
CA ILE A 197 13.19 -26.35 -6.90
C ILE A 197 12.77 -27.68 -6.31
N LYS A 198 12.60 -28.71 -7.15
CA LYS A 198 12.08 -30.04 -6.77
C LYS A 198 12.79 -30.73 -5.61
N ASN A 199 14.09 -30.47 -5.45
CA ASN A 199 14.93 -31.13 -4.45
C ASN A 199 15.18 -30.26 -3.20
N LYS A 200 14.54 -29.10 -3.09
CA LYS A 200 14.59 -28.26 -1.89
C LYS A 200 13.34 -28.49 -1.04
N ASP A 201 13.48 -28.24 0.26
CA ASP A 201 12.35 -28.27 1.20
C ASP A 201 11.20 -27.41 0.70
N ASN A 202 10.00 -28.00 0.77
CA ASN A 202 8.76 -27.44 0.24
C ASN A 202 8.87 -26.85 -1.19
N PHE A 203 9.70 -27.42 -2.06
CA PHE A 203 9.92 -26.92 -3.42
C PHE A 203 10.48 -25.48 -3.48
N ASN A 204 11.16 -24.98 -2.44
CA ASN A 204 11.55 -23.56 -2.33
C ASN A 204 10.34 -22.61 -2.35
N HIS A 205 9.19 -23.09 -1.87
CA HIS A 205 7.98 -22.29 -1.72
C HIS A 205 8.03 -21.49 -0.42
N PHE A 206 7.84 -20.18 -0.56
CA PHE A 206 7.69 -19.25 0.55
C PHE A 206 6.47 -18.38 0.31
N ASP A 207 5.83 -17.95 1.39
CA ASP A 207 4.96 -16.77 1.38
C ASP A 207 5.78 -15.50 1.72
N ASN A 208 5.15 -14.33 1.64
CA ASN A 208 5.85 -13.07 1.90
C ASN A 208 6.35 -12.93 3.34
N GLU A 209 5.72 -13.60 4.32
CA GLU A 209 6.11 -13.52 5.73
C GLU A 209 7.35 -14.38 6.01
N THR A 210 7.32 -15.64 5.61
CA THR A 210 8.43 -16.59 5.76
C THR A 210 9.65 -16.17 4.96
N LEU A 211 9.47 -15.59 3.76
CA LEU A 211 10.57 -15.14 2.92
C LEU A 211 11.39 -14.03 3.59
N VAL A 212 10.75 -12.98 4.09
CA VAL A 212 11.46 -11.81 4.66
C VAL A 212 12.05 -12.08 6.04
N LYS A 213 11.61 -13.14 6.72
CA LYS A 213 12.22 -13.60 7.98
C LYS A 213 13.49 -14.43 7.73
N ASN A 214 13.77 -14.83 6.49
CA ASN A 214 14.92 -15.63 6.14
C ASN A 214 16.16 -14.76 5.80
N SER A 215 17.27 -14.97 6.50
CA SER A 215 18.53 -14.24 6.22
C SER A 215 19.15 -14.60 4.87
N ASP A 216 18.96 -15.83 4.37
CA ASP A 216 19.52 -16.24 3.08
C ASP A 216 18.85 -15.48 1.93
N PHE A 217 17.54 -15.24 2.04
CA PHE A 217 16.82 -14.36 1.13
C PHE A 217 17.44 -12.96 1.10
N TRP A 218 17.72 -12.36 2.25
CA TRP A 218 18.34 -11.03 2.30
C TRP A 218 19.75 -11.01 1.71
N SER A 219 20.53 -12.07 1.93
CA SER A 219 21.85 -12.23 1.32
C SER A 219 21.78 -12.21 -0.20
N ASP A 220 20.83 -12.95 -0.78
CA ASP A 220 20.66 -13.00 -2.23
C ASP A 220 20.01 -11.75 -2.80
N LEU A 221 19.03 -11.17 -2.09
CA LEU A 221 18.40 -9.90 -2.47
C LEU A 221 19.44 -8.77 -2.53
N LEU A 222 20.36 -8.68 -1.57
CA LEU A 222 21.41 -7.64 -1.57
C LEU A 222 22.37 -7.81 -2.76
N LYS A 223 22.75 -9.05 -3.12
CA LYS A 223 23.54 -9.29 -4.35
C LYS A 223 22.77 -8.87 -5.60
N GLN A 224 21.48 -9.15 -5.64
CA GLN A 224 20.61 -8.72 -6.73
C GLN A 224 20.45 -7.21 -6.78
N GLN A 225 20.34 -6.56 -5.62
CA GLN A 225 20.26 -5.10 -5.50
C GLN A 225 21.50 -4.45 -6.08
N GLN A 226 22.69 -4.98 -5.81
CA GLN A 226 23.94 -4.49 -6.38
C GLN A 226 24.02 -4.70 -7.90
N SER A 227 23.53 -5.84 -8.40
CA SER A 227 23.55 -6.17 -9.83
C SER A 227 22.53 -5.36 -10.65
N LEU A 228 21.31 -5.23 -10.12
CA LEU A 228 20.17 -4.65 -10.84
C LEU A 228 19.93 -3.18 -10.48
N THR A 229 20.48 -2.69 -9.38
CA THR A 229 20.41 -1.28 -8.93
C THR A 229 18.99 -0.77 -8.66
N PHE A 230 18.09 -1.63 -8.19
CA PHE A 230 16.80 -1.18 -7.64
C PHE A 230 17.05 -0.43 -6.31
N TYR A 231 16.27 0.63 -6.06
CA TYR A 231 16.44 1.47 -4.87
C TYR A 231 15.51 1.08 -3.72
N SER A 232 14.47 0.31 -4.01
CA SER A 232 13.49 -0.12 -3.02
C SER A 232 12.84 -1.44 -3.43
N ILE A 233 12.29 -2.15 -2.45
CA ILE A 233 11.37 -3.27 -2.66
C ILE A 233 10.07 -3.08 -1.90
N ALA A 234 9.03 -3.83 -2.30
CA ALA A 234 7.85 -3.99 -1.47
C ALA A 234 7.28 -5.41 -1.48
N LEU A 235 6.62 -5.78 -0.39
CA LEU A 235 5.86 -7.01 -0.25
C LEU A 235 4.48 -6.67 0.29
N ASN A 236 3.44 -7.22 -0.35
CA ASN A 236 2.06 -7.01 0.05
C ASN A 236 1.60 -8.14 0.97
N TYR A 237 0.74 -7.83 1.94
CA TYR A 237 0.22 -8.79 2.91
C TYR A 237 -1.31 -8.73 2.99
N GLY A 238 -1.91 -9.79 3.51
CA GLY A 238 -3.36 -9.89 3.69
C GLY A 238 -4.10 -9.81 2.36
N ARG A 239 -5.15 -8.98 2.29
CA ARG A 239 -5.96 -8.89 1.05
C ARG A 239 -5.16 -8.38 -0.15
N TRP A 240 -4.13 -7.54 0.06
CA TRP A 240 -3.29 -7.02 -1.03
C TRP A 240 -2.38 -8.09 -1.63
N GLU A 241 -1.97 -9.08 -0.84
CA GLU A 241 -1.27 -10.28 -1.33
C GLU A 241 -2.23 -11.15 -2.15
N THR A 242 -3.41 -11.46 -1.58
CA THR A 242 -4.37 -12.36 -2.24
C THR A 242 -5.02 -11.78 -3.50
N GLN A 243 -5.09 -10.45 -3.65
CA GLN A 243 -5.51 -9.81 -4.92
C GLN A 243 -4.57 -10.13 -6.08
N GLN A 244 -3.34 -10.57 -5.80
CA GLN A 244 -2.37 -11.02 -6.80
C GLN A 244 -2.49 -12.53 -7.09
N SER A 245 -3.21 -13.27 -6.24
CA SER A 245 -3.47 -14.69 -6.44
C SER A 245 -4.50 -14.89 -7.54
N HIS A 246 -4.25 -15.86 -8.41
CA HIS A 246 -5.24 -16.33 -9.38
C HIS A 246 -6.28 -17.24 -8.71
N ASP A 247 -5.94 -17.82 -7.57
CA ASP A 247 -6.85 -18.60 -6.73
C ASP A 247 -7.38 -17.74 -5.58
N LYS A 248 -8.67 -17.41 -5.63
CA LYS A 248 -9.37 -16.64 -4.59
C LYS A 248 -9.44 -17.36 -3.24
N TYR A 249 -9.11 -18.66 -3.18
CA TYR A 249 -9.14 -19.48 -1.97
C TYR A 249 -7.77 -19.63 -1.29
N ALA A 250 -6.67 -19.23 -1.94
CA ALA A 250 -5.34 -19.22 -1.33
C ALA A 250 -5.25 -18.15 -0.22
N GLN A 251 -4.80 -18.52 0.99
CA GLN A 251 -4.54 -17.58 2.09
C GLN A 251 -3.26 -16.80 1.89
N ALA A 252 -2.20 -17.55 1.61
CA ALA A 252 -0.87 -17.12 1.28
C ALA A 252 -0.47 -17.93 0.05
N CYS A 253 0.13 -17.27 -0.93
CA CYS A 253 0.58 -17.92 -2.15
C CYS A 253 2.11 -17.82 -2.22
N HIS A 254 2.65 -18.06 -3.40
CA HIS A 254 4.07 -17.88 -3.67
C HIS A 254 4.47 -16.41 -3.46
N ALA A 255 5.57 -16.18 -2.75
CA ALA A 255 6.04 -14.86 -2.39
C ALA A 255 6.33 -14.00 -3.62
N HIS A 256 5.96 -12.72 -3.54
CA HIS A 256 6.13 -11.72 -4.59
C HIS A 256 6.85 -10.49 -4.03
N VAL A 257 8.10 -10.31 -4.44
CA VAL A 257 8.89 -9.13 -4.10
C VAL A 257 8.82 -8.15 -5.26
N HIS A 258 8.20 -6.99 -5.02
CA HIS A 258 8.10 -5.91 -5.99
C HIS A 258 9.41 -5.13 -6.02
N LEU A 259 10.01 -4.93 -7.20
CA LEU A 259 11.27 -4.22 -7.36
C LEU A 259 11.03 -2.81 -7.93
N TYR A 260 11.58 -1.78 -7.27
CA TYR A 260 11.45 -0.39 -7.71
C TYR A 260 12.77 0.18 -8.23
N PHE A 261 12.71 0.75 -9.43
CA PHE A 261 13.84 1.34 -10.14
C PHE A 261 13.59 2.82 -10.38
N ASN A 262 14.64 3.63 -10.27
CA ASN A 262 14.53 5.01 -10.73
C ASN A 262 14.63 5.01 -12.26
N ARG A 263 14.41 6.18 -12.88
CA ARG A 263 14.43 6.29 -14.34
C ARG A 263 15.75 5.80 -14.96
N GLU A 264 16.88 6.22 -14.40
CA GLU A 264 18.20 5.91 -14.94
C GLU A 264 18.52 4.42 -14.84
N THR A 265 18.20 3.80 -13.70
CA THR A 265 18.43 2.36 -13.49
C THR A 265 17.45 1.51 -14.29
N TRP A 266 16.22 1.98 -14.50
CA TRP A 266 15.25 1.32 -15.40
C TRP A 266 15.72 1.32 -16.85
N GLU A 267 16.22 2.45 -17.37
CA GLU A 267 16.79 2.52 -18.71
C GLU A 267 18.03 1.63 -18.85
N SER A 268 18.89 1.61 -17.83
CA SER A 268 20.07 0.74 -17.80
C SER A 268 19.68 -0.75 -17.82
N LEU A 269 18.65 -1.12 -17.07
CA LEU A 269 18.13 -2.49 -17.00
C LEU A 269 17.63 -2.99 -18.36
N LYS A 270 16.97 -2.12 -19.14
CA LYS A 270 16.48 -2.47 -20.48
C LYS A 270 17.61 -2.83 -21.46
N ASN A 271 18.83 -2.33 -21.23
CA ASN A 271 19.99 -2.68 -22.06
C ASN A 271 20.54 -4.09 -21.76
N ILE A 272 20.20 -4.68 -20.61
CA ILE A 272 20.61 -6.04 -20.23
C ILE A 272 19.70 -7.08 -20.91
N VAL A 273 18.42 -6.76 -21.08
CA VAL A 273 17.42 -7.63 -21.67
C VAL A 273 17.67 -7.79 -23.17
N LYS A 274 17.67 -9.01 -23.69
CA LYS A 274 17.91 -9.28 -25.12
C LYS A 274 16.62 -9.56 -25.88
N SER A 275 15.58 -10.05 -25.19
CA SER A 275 14.28 -10.31 -25.81
C SER A 275 13.59 -9.03 -26.26
N ARG A 276 13.41 -8.87 -27.58
CA ARG A 276 12.71 -7.72 -28.17
C ARG A 276 11.27 -7.58 -27.67
N GLU A 277 10.59 -8.71 -27.42
CA GLU A 277 9.22 -8.72 -26.90
C GLU A 277 9.17 -8.18 -25.47
N ILE A 278 10.09 -8.59 -24.61
CA ILE A 278 10.19 -8.09 -23.23
C ILE A 278 10.59 -6.61 -23.22
N ILE A 279 11.53 -6.19 -24.08
CA ILE A 279 11.91 -4.78 -24.19
C ILE A 279 10.71 -3.92 -24.62
N ALA A 280 9.93 -4.36 -25.61
CA ALA A 280 8.73 -3.66 -26.05
C ALA A 280 7.74 -3.46 -24.89
N LYS A 281 7.55 -4.49 -24.06
CA LYS A 281 6.75 -4.44 -22.84
C LYS A 281 7.29 -3.47 -21.80
N MET A 282 8.59 -3.50 -21.54
CA MET A 282 9.25 -2.56 -20.61
C MET A 282 9.18 -1.11 -21.11
N ASN A 283 9.15 -0.90 -22.43
CA ASN A 283 9.01 0.43 -23.05
C ASN A 283 7.57 0.96 -23.05
N ALA A 284 6.56 0.14 -22.74
CA ALA A 284 5.18 0.59 -22.62
C ALA A 284 4.98 1.64 -21.51
N ARG A 285 5.94 1.75 -20.57
CA ARG A 285 5.93 2.74 -19.51
C ARG A 285 7.32 3.38 -19.35
N LYS A 286 7.33 4.70 -19.18
CA LYS A 286 8.57 5.45 -18.90
C LYS A 286 9.10 5.20 -17.48
N TYR A 287 8.23 4.72 -16.58
CA TYR A 287 8.56 4.47 -15.17
C TYR A 287 7.87 3.20 -14.65
N PRO A 288 8.55 2.37 -13.86
CA PRO A 288 7.93 1.23 -13.21
C PRO A 288 7.17 1.64 -11.94
N GLY A 289 5.88 1.32 -11.86
CA GLY A 289 5.13 1.16 -10.60
C GLY A 289 3.97 2.15 -10.46
N PRO A 290 2.82 1.77 -9.87
CA PRO A 290 1.88 2.77 -9.38
C PRO A 290 2.46 3.41 -8.11
N ASN A 291 2.24 4.70 -7.89
CA ASN A 291 2.55 5.30 -6.60
C ASN A 291 1.46 4.88 -5.58
N TYR A 292 1.71 3.78 -4.87
CA TYR A 292 0.73 3.26 -3.93
C TYR A 292 0.36 4.24 -2.82
N LEU A 293 1.29 5.10 -2.40
CA LEU A 293 1.01 6.12 -1.39
C LEU A 293 -0.06 7.12 -1.86
N LEU A 294 -0.02 7.53 -3.14
CA LEU A 294 -1.09 8.37 -3.70
C LEU A 294 -2.43 7.64 -3.77
N LYS A 295 -2.41 6.35 -4.13
CA LYS A 295 -3.62 5.51 -4.14
C LYS A 295 -4.24 5.45 -2.74
N ASP A 296 -3.42 5.19 -1.73
CA ASP A 296 -3.84 5.08 -0.34
C ASP A 296 -4.38 6.43 0.19
N CYS A 297 -3.82 7.56 -0.27
CA CYS A 297 -4.37 8.90 0.01
C CYS A 297 -5.74 9.12 -0.63
N MET A 298 -5.90 8.76 -1.91
CA MET A 298 -7.18 8.90 -2.61
C MET A 298 -8.29 8.04 -1.98
N GLU A 299 -7.98 6.79 -1.63
CA GLU A 299 -8.93 5.91 -0.95
C GLU A 299 -9.37 6.47 0.40
N LEU A 300 -8.43 6.99 1.20
CA LEU A 300 -8.74 7.64 2.49
C LEU A 300 -9.64 8.87 2.31
N GLU A 301 -9.32 9.73 1.35
CA GLU A 301 -10.10 10.94 1.08
C GLU A 301 -11.55 10.61 0.72
N GLN A 302 -11.73 9.73 -0.25
CA GLN A 302 -13.04 9.38 -0.79
C GLN A 302 -13.89 8.60 0.21
N GLN A 303 -13.29 7.67 0.96
CA GLN A 303 -14.05 6.75 1.82
C GLN A 303 -14.31 7.28 3.22
N ARG A 304 -13.49 8.22 3.72
CA ARG A 304 -13.59 8.69 5.11
C ARG A 304 -13.52 10.21 5.24
N LEU A 305 -12.46 10.82 4.72
CA LEU A 305 -12.11 12.19 5.12
C LEU A 305 -13.13 13.23 4.63
N GLN A 306 -13.64 13.12 3.41
CA GLN A 306 -14.64 14.06 2.88
C GLN A 306 -15.91 14.11 3.75
N SER A 307 -16.39 12.95 4.20
CA SER A 307 -17.56 12.86 5.08
C SER A 307 -17.27 13.45 6.46
N ALA A 308 -16.10 13.13 7.03
CA ALA A 308 -15.68 13.65 8.32
C ALA A 308 -15.50 15.17 8.33
N GLU A 309 -14.92 15.73 7.26
CA GLU A 309 -14.78 17.18 7.07
C GLU A 309 -16.13 17.88 6.97
N HIS A 310 -17.07 17.29 6.22
CA HIS A 310 -18.42 17.82 6.13
C HIS A 310 -19.10 17.86 7.52
N GLN A 311 -19.00 16.77 8.28
CA GLN A 311 -19.54 16.69 9.63
C GLN A 311 -18.87 17.70 10.57
N ASN A 312 -17.54 17.86 10.49
CA ASN A 312 -16.81 18.84 11.29
C ASN A 312 -17.29 20.27 11.00
N MET A 313 -17.45 20.63 9.72
CA MET A 313 -17.99 21.94 9.32
C MET A 313 -19.42 22.15 9.83
N LEU A 314 -20.29 21.15 9.76
CA LEU A 314 -21.66 21.25 10.31
C LEU A 314 -21.65 21.48 11.82
N ASN A 315 -20.78 20.79 12.56
CA ASN A 315 -20.65 20.97 14.01
C ASN A 315 -20.18 22.38 14.36
N ILE A 316 -19.18 22.91 13.64
CA ILE A 316 -18.68 24.28 13.81
C ILE A 316 -19.80 25.29 13.53
N ASN A 317 -20.54 25.11 12.42
CA ASN A 317 -21.65 25.99 12.07
C ASN A 317 -22.76 25.97 13.13
N ASN A 318 -23.15 24.79 13.62
CA ASN A 318 -24.16 24.65 14.68
C ASN A 318 -23.71 25.32 15.99
N SER A 319 -22.44 25.14 16.36
CA SER A 319 -21.86 25.81 17.54
C SER A 319 -21.90 27.34 17.37
N LEU A 320 -21.53 27.85 16.20
CA LEU A 320 -21.58 29.27 15.89
C LEU A 320 -23.02 29.81 15.97
N VAL A 321 -23.99 29.13 15.36
CA VAL A 321 -25.41 29.50 15.41
C VAL A 321 -25.93 29.53 16.85
N ASN A 322 -25.58 28.53 17.67
CA ASN A 322 -25.97 28.50 19.08
C ASN A 322 -25.36 29.66 19.87
N THR A 323 -24.08 29.97 19.67
CA THR A 323 -23.41 31.13 20.29
C THR A 323 -24.08 32.43 19.88
N ILE A 324 -24.40 32.59 18.60
CA ILE A 324 -25.13 33.76 18.08
C ILE A 324 -26.51 33.88 18.73
N ASN A 325 -27.30 32.81 18.78
CA ASN A 325 -28.61 32.80 19.40
C ASN A 325 -28.56 33.13 20.89
N ASN A 326 -27.59 32.58 21.62
CA ASN A 326 -27.38 32.88 23.04
C ASN A 326 -27.04 34.36 23.26
N ASN A 327 -26.16 34.93 22.43
CA ASN A 327 -25.81 36.34 22.48
C ASN A 327 -27.00 37.24 22.15
N PHE A 328 -27.81 36.89 21.14
CA PHE A 328 -29.03 37.63 20.82
C PHE A 328 -30.06 37.58 21.95
N ASN A 329 -30.29 36.41 22.55
CA ASN A 329 -31.21 36.27 23.68
C ASN A 329 -30.73 37.09 24.90
N SER A 330 -29.43 37.10 25.18
CA SER A 330 -28.83 37.94 26.23
C SER A 330 -29.04 39.43 25.95
N LEU A 331 -28.84 39.86 24.70
CA LEU A 331 -29.08 41.24 24.27
C LEU A 331 -30.56 41.63 24.41
N ILE A 332 -31.49 40.78 23.94
CA ILE A 332 -32.94 41.01 24.05
C ILE A 332 -33.35 41.15 25.52
N ASN A 333 -32.86 40.25 26.40
CA ASN A 333 -33.15 40.32 27.83
C ASN A 333 -32.61 41.62 28.46
N THR A 334 -31.41 42.07 28.04
CA THR A 334 -30.83 43.33 28.50
C THR A 334 -31.67 44.53 28.05
N ILE A 335 -32.09 44.56 26.78
CA ILE A 335 -32.97 45.61 26.24
C ILE A 335 -34.31 45.62 26.98
N ASN A 336 -34.94 44.46 27.18
CA ASN A 336 -36.20 44.35 27.91
C ASN A 336 -36.08 44.87 29.35
N ASN A 337 -35.01 44.52 30.06
CA ASN A 337 -34.76 45.00 31.41
C ASN A 337 -34.54 46.52 31.45
N ASN A 338 -33.79 47.07 30.50
CA ASN A 338 -33.56 48.51 30.39
C ASN A 338 -34.87 49.25 30.07
N ASN A 339 -35.67 48.74 29.14
CA ASN A 339 -36.98 49.31 28.79
C ASN A 339 -37.94 49.29 29.98
N ASN A 340 -38.04 48.18 30.72
CA ASN A 340 -38.85 48.10 31.92
C ASN A 340 -38.41 49.13 32.99
N THR A 341 -37.10 49.32 33.14
CA THR A 341 -36.55 50.32 34.06
C THR A 341 -36.91 51.74 33.62
N LEU A 342 -36.81 52.03 32.32
CA LEU A 342 -37.19 53.32 31.75
C LEU A 342 -38.69 53.61 31.91
N VAL A 343 -39.55 52.64 31.59
CA VAL A 343 -41.00 52.75 31.77
C VAL A 343 -41.33 53.06 33.23
N ASN A 344 -40.77 52.29 34.17
CA ASN A 344 -40.95 52.54 35.61
C ASN A 344 -40.48 53.94 36.04
N ALA A 345 -39.40 54.46 35.45
CA ALA A 345 -38.92 55.82 35.73
C ALA A 345 -39.87 56.89 35.18
N ILE A 346 -40.38 56.71 33.95
CA ILE A 346 -41.38 57.59 33.33
C ILE A 346 -42.68 57.60 34.14
N GLU A 347 -43.18 56.44 34.56
CA GLU A 347 -44.38 56.35 35.41
C GLU A 347 -44.21 57.09 36.74
N LYS A 348 -43.04 56.97 37.38
CA LYS A 348 -42.72 57.72 38.60
C LYS A 348 -42.65 59.22 38.37
N LEU A 349 -42.14 59.67 37.22
CA LEU A 349 -42.11 61.09 36.86
C LEU A 349 -43.51 61.63 36.57
N SER A 350 -44.33 60.90 35.82
CA SER A 350 -45.73 61.28 35.54
C SER A 350 -46.51 61.49 36.83
N LYS A 351 -46.40 60.55 37.78
CA LYS A 351 -47.05 60.68 39.11
C LYS A 351 -46.59 61.88 39.91
N LYS A 352 -45.38 62.41 39.67
CA LYS A 352 -44.88 63.63 40.31
C LYS A 352 -45.35 64.92 39.63
N LEU A 353 -45.78 64.84 38.37
CA LEU A 353 -46.26 65.96 37.58
C LEU A 353 -47.79 66.15 37.68
N ASP A 354 -48.54 65.11 38.07
CA ASP A 354 -49.98 65.15 38.35
C ASP A 354 -50.33 65.76 39.75
N VAL A 355 -49.52 66.71 40.23
CA VAL A 355 -49.79 67.59 41.39
C VAL A 355 -49.78 69.02 40.90
#